data_AF-A0A662R2M9-F1
#
_entry.id   AF-A0A662R2M9-F1
#
_cell.length_a   1.000
_cell.length_b   1.000
_cell.length_c   1.000
_cell.angle_alpha   90.00
_cell.angle_beta   90.00
_cell.angle_gamma   90.00
#
_symmetry.space_group_name_H-M   'P 1'
#
loop_
_entity.id
_entity.type
_entity.pdbx_description
1 polymer ?
#
loop_
_entity_poly.entity_id
_entity_poly.type
_entity_poly.pdbx_seq_one_letter_code
_entity_poly.pdbx_strand_id
1 'polypeptide(L)'
;TGIAVGMATNIPPHNLSEVCDAICALIDNPELTNRELMRYVKGPDFPTGGAVYGVDGIISAYEHGRGTIRIRAVAEIEDNHIIISEIPYQVNKAKLVETIAELVRERKLDGISEVRDESDKEGIRVVVELRKDANPTIVLNNLYTHTQCEVSFGITNLALVDGVPRVLSLRDMLFYFIQHRKDVIRRRSLFELREAERRAHIVDGLLIAIENIDEVVVIIKSSKSVEMARRRLMEAFPLTELQTNEILNMQLRRLTALERSKLEDERKDLMEKIKRLRELLSSEKKILEVVKSEIEELRERYGDERRTIIMEKAGELKTEDLVADERVVITITRAGYIKRTPLTTFRRQHRGGKGVSCMRLREGDYAILSHFTSNLQNLLLFTNRGRVFSLRAYEIPEGDRTSRGSSIAKLINLEKDEYIADIISHRNRIRNSGELVGEYVFVATKKGLVKKTHIKKFENAGKRGIIAIKLKDDEVVGARLTDGNKTILLATRNGMATTFSERDVRAMGRSARGVRGMKVKDDEVVGISLLDKEDILVISEKGYGKRIGVHEFRVKGRGGKGIRIARITDKSGGVAGVREVGARDEVVFTTEKGLLIRTSVSQVRRMHRSAKGVRIVNVSSDDRVVSISVIGGD
;
A
#
# COMPACT_ATOMS: atom_id res chain seq x y z
N THR A 1 12.25 -4.30 25.43
CA THR A 1 13.00 -3.10 24.97
C THR A 1 14.09 -2.80 25.96
N GLY A 2 15.26 -2.35 25.50
CA GLY A 2 16.38 -1.97 26.37
C GLY A 2 17.18 -0.82 25.77
N ILE A 3 17.65 0.10 26.61
CA ILE A 3 18.47 1.25 26.22
C ILE A 3 19.81 1.14 26.97
N ALA A 4 20.91 1.19 26.23
CA ALA A 4 22.28 1.23 26.75
C ALA A 4 22.98 2.50 26.26
N VAL A 5 24.21 2.76 26.73
CA VAL A 5 24.98 3.94 26.31
C VAL A 5 25.27 3.87 24.80
N GLY A 6 24.60 4.70 24.02
CA GLY A 6 24.75 4.77 22.55
C GLY A 6 24.07 3.66 21.76
N MET A 7 23.29 2.77 22.39
CA MET A 7 22.64 1.63 21.72
C MET A 7 21.23 1.39 22.25
N ALA A 8 20.32 0.90 21.40
CA ALA A 8 18.98 0.51 21.80
C ALA A 8 18.60 -0.82 21.16
N THR A 9 17.85 -1.65 21.90
CA THR A 9 17.28 -2.91 21.42
C THR A 9 15.76 -2.87 21.57
N ASN A 10 15.07 -3.31 20.52
CA ASN A 10 13.62 -3.41 20.51
C ASN A 10 13.19 -4.59 19.64
N ILE A 11 13.04 -5.74 20.29
CA ILE A 11 12.65 -7.00 19.66
C ILE A 11 11.15 -7.20 19.94
N PRO A 12 10.30 -7.35 18.91
CA PRO A 12 8.89 -7.59 19.13
C PRO A 12 8.63 -9.05 19.56
N PRO A 13 7.49 -9.32 20.22
CA PRO A 13 7.04 -10.68 20.52
C PRO A 13 6.73 -11.47 19.25
N HIS A 14 6.80 -12.80 19.35
CA HIS A 14 6.55 -13.75 18.26
C HIS A 14 5.73 -14.93 18.76
N ASN A 15 5.01 -15.59 17.86
CA ASN A 15 4.23 -16.77 18.18
C ASN A 15 5.16 -17.95 18.51
N LEU A 16 4.87 -18.66 19.61
CA LEU A 16 5.75 -19.73 20.09
C LEU A 16 5.80 -20.91 19.11
N SER A 17 4.64 -21.33 18.59
CA SER A 17 4.54 -22.45 17.66
C SER A 17 5.33 -22.19 16.38
N GLU A 18 5.21 -20.98 15.82
CA GLU A 18 5.94 -20.57 14.62
C GLU A 18 7.47 -20.57 14.83
N VAL A 19 7.94 -20.10 15.99
CA VAL A 19 9.37 -20.10 16.32
C VAL A 19 9.88 -21.53 16.52
N CYS A 20 9.10 -22.40 17.18
CA CYS A 20 9.47 -23.81 17.35
C CYS A 20 9.58 -24.52 15.99
N ASP A 21 8.62 -24.31 15.09
CA ASP A 21 8.64 -24.88 13.74
C ASP A 21 9.87 -24.40 12.94
N ALA A 22 10.24 -23.12 13.08
CA ALA A 22 11.42 -22.55 12.43
C ALA A 22 12.74 -23.13 13.00
N ILE A 23 12.81 -23.38 14.31
CA ILE A 23 13.96 -24.04 14.94
C ILE A 23 14.11 -25.46 14.38
N CYS A 24 13.02 -26.25 14.37
CA CYS A 24 13.02 -27.60 13.83
C CYS A 24 13.43 -27.63 12.35
N ALA A 25 12.90 -26.70 11.54
CA ALA A 25 13.26 -26.58 10.13
C ALA A 25 14.74 -26.25 9.92
N LEU A 26 15.30 -25.34 10.74
CA LEU A 26 16.72 -24.96 10.65
C LEU A 26 17.66 -26.09 11.12
N ILE A 27 17.21 -26.95 12.03
CA ILE A 27 17.92 -28.17 12.42
C ILE A 27 17.94 -29.18 11.25
N ASP A 28 16.80 -29.38 10.58
CA ASP A 28 16.69 -30.31 9.45
C ASP A 28 17.47 -29.83 8.22
N ASN A 29 17.49 -28.52 7.98
CA ASN A 29 18.23 -27.91 6.87
C ASN A 29 18.98 -26.65 7.35
N PRO A 30 20.27 -26.77 7.69
CA PRO A 30 21.09 -25.64 8.11
C PRO A 30 21.28 -24.55 7.05
N GLU A 31 20.98 -24.81 5.77
CA GLU A 31 21.17 -23.84 4.68
C GLU A 31 19.97 -22.90 4.48
N LEU A 32 18.87 -23.06 5.22
CA LEU A 32 17.66 -22.23 5.08
C LEU A 32 17.93 -20.73 5.21
N THR A 33 17.63 -19.96 4.18
CA THR A 33 17.77 -18.51 4.15
C THR A 33 16.77 -17.82 5.09
N ASN A 34 17.03 -16.55 5.46
CA ASN A 34 16.08 -15.74 6.23
C ASN A 34 14.68 -15.72 5.57
N ARG A 35 14.60 -15.63 4.24
CA ARG A 35 13.33 -15.64 3.51
C ARG A 35 12.59 -16.97 3.56
N GLU A 36 13.30 -18.09 3.59
CA GLU A 36 12.67 -19.40 3.72
C GLU A 36 12.18 -19.63 5.14
N LEU A 37 12.92 -19.14 6.15
CA LEU A 37 12.49 -19.17 7.55
C LEU A 37 11.22 -18.35 7.79
N MET A 38 10.96 -17.31 6.98
CA MET A 38 9.71 -16.54 7.04
C MET A 38 8.45 -17.32 6.64
N ARG A 39 8.60 -18.50 6.02
CA ARG A 39 7.45 -19.40 5.78
C ARG A 39 6.95 -20.01 7.09
N TYR A 40 7.83 -20.12 8.10
CA TYR A 40 7.53 -20.62 9.43
C TYR A 40 7.21 -19.47 10.38
N VAL A 41 8.09 -18.46 10.47
CA VAL A 41 7.88 -17.24 11.27
C VAL A 41 7.30 -16.15 10.39
N LYS A 42 5.97 -16.02 10.38
CA LYS A 42 5.27 -15.10 9.47
C LYS A 42 5.58 -13.64 9.78
N GLY A 43 5.83 -13.33 11.05
CA GLY A 43 6.11 -11.99 11.55
C GLY A 43 5.86 -11.89 13.06
N PRO A 44 5.97 -10.67 13.64
CA PRO A 44 5.66 -10.41 15.03
C PRO A 44 4.22 -10.77 15.43
N ASP A 45 4.04 -11.33 16.62
CA ASP A 45 2.75 -11.67 17.21
C ASP A 45 2.61 -10.99 18.57
N PHE A 46 1.75 -9.97 18.63
CA PHE A 46 1.58 -9.11 19.79
C PHE A 46 0.49 -9.64 20.72
N PRO A 47 0.68 -9.53 22.04
CA PRO A 47 -0.29 -10.06 23.01
C PRO A 47 -1.65 -9.34 22.96
N THR A 48 -1.69 -8.10 22.44
CA THR A 48 -2.89 -7.29 22.25
C THR A 48 -3.59 -7.54 20.91
N GLY A 49 -3.08 -8.47 20.09
CA GLY A 49 -3.55 -8.66 18.72
C GLY A 49 -3.10 -7.51 17.82
N GLY A 50 -4.05 -6.84 17.19
CA GLY A 50 -3.85 -5.77 16.23
C GLY A 50 -3.57 -6.28 14.81
N ALA A 51 -3.55 -5.33 13.88
CA ALA A 51 -3.15 -5.58 12.51
C ALA A 51 -1.77 -4.95 12.24
N VAL A 52 -0.81 -5.77 11.83
CA VAL A 52 0.50 -5.29 11.36
C VAL A 52 0.43 -5.00 9.87
N TYR A 53 0.77 -3.77 9.49
CA TYR A 53 0.82 -3.31 8.11
C TYR A 53 2.26 -3.12 7.65
N GLY A 54 2.59 -3.74 6.51
CA GLY A 54 3.86 -3.56 5.81
C GLY A 54 4.85 -4.70 6.05
N VAL A 55 4.88 -5.64 5.12
CA VAL A 55 5.77 -6.82 5.15
C VAL A 55 7.22 -6.42 4.89
N ASP A 56 7.48 -5.34 4.13
CA ASP A 56 8.84 -4.83 3.88
C ASP A 56 9.62 -4.55 5.17
N GLY A 57 8.92 -4.01 6.19
CA GLY A 57 9.52 -3.73 7.49
C GLY A 57 9.91 -5.01 8.25
N ILE A 58 9.08 -6.04 8.15
CA ILE A 58 9.32 -7.37 8.72
C ILE A 58 10.51 -8.04 8.00
N ILE A 59 10.51 -8.03 6.66
CA ILE A 59 11.60 -8.58 5.84
C ILE A 59 12.92 -7.90 6.20
N SER A 60 12.95 -6.56 6.22
CA SER A 60 14.14 -5.81 6.60
C SER A 60 14.64 -6.18 8.00
N ALA A 61 13.72 -6.29 8.97
CA ALA A 61 14.06 -6.66 10.34
C ALA A 61 14.63 -8.08 10.44
N TYR A 62 14.11 -9.03 9.67
CA TYR A 62 14.57 -10.41 9.69
C TYR A 62 15.84 -10.65 8.87
N GLU A 63 16.06 -9.93 7.78
CA GLU A 63 17.28 -10.04 6.98
C GLU A 63 18.46 -9.27 7.60
N HIS A 64 18.20 -8.06 8.14
CA HIS A 64 19.26 -7.12 8.55
C HIS A 64 19.23 -6.78 10.05
N GLY A 65 18.28 -7.33 10.81
CA GLY A 65 18.11 -7.03 12.24
C GLY A 65 17.50 -5.66 12.54
N ARG A 66 17.11 -4.88 11.53
CA ARG A 66 16.48 -3.57 11.68
C ARG A 66 15.33 -3.37 10.69
N GLY A 67 14.24 -2.81 11.17
CA GLY A 67 13.09 -2.49 10.32
C GLY A 67 12.06 -1.67 11.08
N THR A 68 11.07 -1.12 10.38
CA THR A 68 9.96 -0.41 11.00
C THR A 68 8.66 -0.97 10.47
N ILE A 69 7.75 -1.30 11.37
CA ILE A 69 6.40 -1.78 11.03
C ILE A 69 5.36 -0.81 11.59
N ARG A 70 4.15 -0.86 11.05
CA ARG A 70 3.00 -0.14 11.62
C ARG A 70 2.04 -1.12 12.24
N ILE A 71 1.58 -0.81 13.45
CA ILE A 71 0.59 -1.58 14.19
C ILE A 71 -0.67 -0.74 14.23
N ARG A 72 -1.76 -1.28 13.71
CA ARG A 72 -3.06 -0.63 13.59
C ARG A 72 -4.09 -1.34 14.47
N ALA A 73 -4.96 -0.56 15.07
CA ALA A 73 -6.13 -1.03 15.81
C ALA A 73 -7.10 -1.79 14.88
N VAL A 74 -7.67 -2.89 15.35
CA VAL A 74 -8.75 -3.58 14.64
C VAL A 74 -10.04 -2.86 14.94
N ALA A 75 -10.74 -2.43 13.89
CA ALA A 75 -11.98 -1.70 14.01
C ALA A 75 -12.98 -2.11 12.93
N GLU A 76 -14.25 -2.17 13.30
CA GLU A 76 -15.38 -2.48 12.43
C GLU A 76 -16.36 -1.30 12.38
N ILE A 77 -17.03 -1.15 11.24
CA ILE A 77 -18.03 -0.10 11.02
C ILE A 77 -19.41 -0.74 11.10
N GLU A 78 -20.21 -0.31 12.06
CA GLU A 78 -21.61 -0.74 12.26
C GLU A 78 -22.53 0.49 12.16
N ASP A 79 -23.24 0.64 11.03
CA ASP A 79 -24.11 1.78 10.72
C ASP A 79 -23.45 3.15 10.98
N ASN A 80 -23.78 3.79 12.11
CA ASN A 80 -23.26 5.09 12.54
C ASN A 80 -22.19 4.98 13.65
N HIS A 81 -21.62 3.80 13.87
CA HIS A 81 -20.60 3.55 14.88
C HIS A 81 -19.33 2.97 14.26
N ILE A 82 -18.19 3.35 14.83
CA ILE A 82 -16.92 2.66 14.64
C ILE A 82 -16.61 1.97 15.97
N ILE A 83 -16.44 0.65 15.92
CA ILE A 83 -16.12 -0.18 17.07
C ILE A 83 -14.67 -0.61 16.96
N ILE A 84 -13.86 -0.25 17.95
CA ILE A 84 -12.47 -0.68 18.06
C ILE A 84 -12.41 -1.85 19.05
N SER A 85 -12.04 -3.03 18.54
CA SER A 85 -11.96 -4.29 19.30
C SER A 85 -10.55 -4.62 19.79
N GLU A 86 -9.52 -4.12 19.10
CA GLU A 86 -8.11 -4.36 19.48
C GLU A 86 -7.30 -3.08 19.27
N ILE A 87 -6.36 -2.80 20.18
CA ILE A 87 -5.50 -1.62 20.13
C ILE A 87 -4.03 -2.00 19.91
N PRO A 88 -3.21 -1.08 19.35
CA PRO A 88 -1.81 -1.38 19.12
C PRO A 88 -1.04 -1.67 20.41
N TYR A 89 0.03 -2.46 20.28
CA TYR A 89 0.86 -2.86 21.41
C TYR A 89 1.43 -1.65 22.17
N GLN A 90 1.40 -1.71 23.50
CA GLN A 90 1.81 -0.63 24.42
C GLN A 90 1.01 0.67 24.35
N VAL A 91 -0.16 0.68 23.68
CA VAL A 91 -1.09 1.82 23.73
C VAL A 91 -1.98 1.71 24.95
N ASN A 92 -2.14 2.81 25.68
CA ASN A 92 -3.06 2.88 26.80
C ASN A 92 -4.46 3.28 26.29
N LYS A 93 -5.45 2.42 26.53
CA LYS A 93 -6.84 2.62 26.08
C LYS A 93 -7.46 3.92 26.60
N ALA A 94 -7.35 4.21 27.89
CA ALA A 94 -7.93 5.41 28.49
C ALA A 94 -7.34 6.69 27.86
N LYS A 95 -6.02 6.69 27.64
CA LYS A 95 -5.33 7.81 26.98
C LYS A 95 -5.72 7.95 25.50
N LEU A 96 -5.96 6.83 24.80
CA LEU A 96 -6.46 6.85 23.42
C LEU A 96 -7.84 7.52 23.34
N VAL A 97 -8.76 7.13 24.22
CA VAL A 97 -10.11 7.71 24.30
C VAL A 97 -10.05 9.21 24.63
N GLU A 98 -9.22 9.60 25.61
CA GLU A 98 -8.98 11.00 25.96
C GLU A 98 -8.45 11.82 24.78
N THR A 99 -7.48 11.27 24.04
CA THR A 99 -6.88 11.91 22.86
C THR A 99 -7.93 12.10 21.75
N ILE A 100 -8.78 11.10 21.50
CA ILE A 100 -9.88 11.21 20.53
C ILE A 100 -10.82 12.34 20.94
N ALA A 101 -11.25 12.38 22.21
CA ALA A 101 -12.16 13.40 22.71
C ALA A 101 -11.57 14.82 22.65
N GLU A 102 -10.26 14.97 22.90
CA GLU A 102 -9.55 16.23 22.74
C GLU A 102 -9.51 16.69 21.28
N LEU A 103 -9.13 15.81 20.35
CA LEU A 103 -9.04 16.13 18.92
C LEU A 103 -10.41 16.46 18.29
N VAL A 104 -11.50 15.89 18.80
CA VAL A 104 -12.87 16.24 18.42
C VAL A 104 -13.22 17.65 18.93
N ARG A 105 -12.90 17.98 20.18
CA ARG A 105 -13.11 19.34 20.74
C ARG A 105 -12.33 20.41 19.99
N GLU A 106 -11.09 20.11 19.60
CA GLU A 106 -10.23 21.00 18.82
C GLU A 106 -10.63 21.10 17.33
N ARG A 107 -11.67 20.36 16.89
CA ARG A 107 -12.11 20.26 15.48
C ARG A 107 -11.02 19.76 14.52
N LYS A 108 -10.05 18.99 15.03
CA LYS A 108 -9.05 18.29 14.20
C LYS A 108 -9.61 16.97 13.65
N LEU A 109 -10.48 16.31 14.41
CA LEU A 109 -11.30 15.19 13.95
C LEU A 109 -12.74 15.67 13.77
N ASP A 110 -13.24 15.62 12.55
CA ASP A 110 -14.63 16.00 12.22
C ASP A 110 -15.48 14.75 11.94
N GLY A 111 -16.78 14.83 12.22
CA GLY A 111 -17.75 13.76 11.98
C GLY A 111 -17.99 12.80 13.16
N ILE A 112 -17.31 13.00 14.30
CA ILE A 112 -17.54 12.24 15.54
C ILE A 112 -18.49 13.03 16.44
N SER A 113 -19.50 12.36 16.98
CA SER A 113 -20.45 12.88 17.97
C SER A 113 -19.94 12.65 19.39
N GLU A 114 -19.58 11.40 19.70
CA GLU A 114 -19.13 10.97 21.03
C GLU A 114 -18.15 9.79 20.91
N VAL A 115 -17.32 9.58 21.92
CA VAL A 115 -16.52 8.36 22.10
C VAL A 115 -16.77 7.79 23.49
N ARG A 116 -17.05 6.48 23.57
CA ARG A 116 -17.34 5.75 24.81
C ARG A 116 -16.45 4.51 24.92
N ASP A 117 -16.02 4.18 26.13
CA ASP A 117 -15.34 2.93 26.44
C ASP A 117 -16.34 1.96 27.07
N GLU A 118 -16.71 0.93 26.31
CA GLU A 118 -17.65 -0.13 26.71
C GLU A 118 -16.91 -1.46 26.96
N SER A 119 -15.60 -1.41 27.21
CA SER A 119 -14.82 -2.63 27.45
C SER A 119 -15.21 -3.30 28.76
N ASP A 120 -15.19 -4.63 28.76
CA ASP A 120 -15.54 -5.45 29.90
C ASP A 120 -14.45 -6.52 30.17
N LYS A 121 -14.83 -7.63 30.82
CA LYS A 121 -13.92 -8.75 31.08
C LYS A 121 -13.66 -9.60 29.84
N GLU A 122 -14.50 -9.52 28.81
CA GLU A 122 -14.42 -10.31 27.59
C GLU A 122 -13.50 -9.66 26.54
N GLY A 123 -13.35 -8.33 26.56
CA GLY A 123 -12.38 -7.68 25.69
C GLY A 123 -12.41 -6.16 25.67
N ILE A 124 -11.60 -5.58 24.78
CA ILE A 124 -11.61 -4.15 24.51
C ILE A 124 -12.78 -3.84 23.58
N ARG A 125 -13.58 -2.83 23.94
CA ARG A 125 -14.65 -2.30 23.08
C ARG A 125 -14.72 -0.79 23.24
N VAL A 126 -14.13 -0.06 22.31
CA VAL A 126 -14.24 1.41 22.25
C VAL A 126 -15.20 1.77 21.13
N VAL A 127 -16.29 2.47 21.47
CA VAL A 127 -17.35 2.85 20.53
C VAL A 127 -17.20 4.33 20.19
N VAL A 128 -17.04 4.63 18.91
CA VAL A 128 -17.01 6.00 18.37
C VAL A 128 -18.31 6.23 17.62
N GLU A 129 -19.18 7.08 18.16
CA GLU A 129 -20.46 7.43 17.55
C GLU A 129 -20.27 8.57 16.55
N LEU A 130 -20.83 8.41 15.35
CA LEU A 130 -20.68 9.33 14.24
C LEU A 130 -21.89 10.26 14.10
N ARG A 131 -21.67 11.46 13.57
CA ARG A 131 -22.78 12.33 13.15
C ARG A 131 -23.49 11.73 11.93
N LYS A 132 -24.79 11.99 11.79
CA LYS A 132 -25.63 11.45 10.69
C LYS A 132 -25.13 11.76 9.28
N ASP A 133 -24.35 12.82 9.11
CA ASP A 133 -23.81 13.30 7.83
C ASP A 133 -22.35 12.88 7.60
N ALA A 134 -21.72 12.22 8.57
CA ALA A 134 -20.32 11.81 8.49
C ALA A 134 -20.14 10.53 7.67
N ASN A 135 -19.05 10.45 6.91
CA ASN A 135 -18.67 9.23 6.21
C ASN A 135 -17.81 8.34 7.15
N PRO A 136 -18.29 7.15 7.56
CA PRO A 136 -17.59 6.33 8.55
C PRO A 136 -16.16 5.93 8.14
N THR A 137 -15.95 5.63 6.86
CA THR A 137 -14.63 5.24 6.35
C THR A 137 -13.63 6.40 6.39
N ILE A 138 -14.08 7.63 6.13
CA ILE A 138 -13.22 8.83 6.24
C ILE A 138 -12.85 9.08 7.69
N VAL A 139 -13.81 8.97 8.61
CA VAL A 139 -13.57 9.17 10.04
C VAL A 139 -12.60 8.12 10.58
N LEU A 140 -12.77 6.84 10.21
CA LEU A 140 -11.86 5.76 10.59
C LEU A 140 -10.42 6.01 10.11
N ASN A 141 -10.25 6.45 8.87
CA ASN A 141 -8.92 6.81 8.35
C ASN A 141 -8.30 8.00 9.08
N ASN A 142 -9.11 9.00 9.45
CA ASN A 142 -8.64 10.13 10.26
C ASN A 142 -8.24 9.68 11.67
N LEU A 143 -8.96 8.73 12.28
CA LEU A 143 -8.58 8.12 13.55
C LEU A 143 -7.20 7.44 13.43
N TYR A 144 -6.97 6.64 12.40
CA TYR A 144 -5.65 6.04 12.17
C TYR A 144 -4.55 7.09 11.95
N THR A 145 -4.84 8.18 11.25
CA THR A 145 -3.83 9.19 10.89
C THR A 145 -3.43 10.09 12.07
N HIS A 146 -4.39 10.41 12.95
CA HIS A 146 -4.23 11.45 13.96
C HIS A 146 -4.18 10.94 15.41
N THR A 147 -4.41 9.66 15.63
CA THR A 147 -4.46 9.07 16.98
C THR A 147 -3.54 7.87 17.11
N GLN A 148 -3.43 7.33 18.32
CA GLN A 148 -2.68 6.10 18.58
C GLN A 148 -3.42 4.82 18.10
N CYS A 149 -4.50 4.95 17.33
CA CYS A 149 -5.09 3.82 16.60
C CYS A 149 -4.13 3.25 15.54
N GLU A 150 -3.12 4.01 15.10
CA GLU A 150 -1.98 3.47 14.35
C GLU A 150 -0.68 4.01 14.96
N VAL A 151 0.27 3.11 15.23
CA VAL A 151 1.59 3.48 15.75
C VAL A 151 2.69 2.81 14.94
N SER A 152 3.84 3.47 14.87
CA SER A 152 5.05 2.87 14.29
C SER A 152 5.83 2.13 15.37
N PHE A 153 6.27 0.91 15.07
CA PHE A 153 7.15 0.12 15.92
C PHE A 153 8.50 -0.08 15.21
N GLY A 154 9.55 0.52 15.77
CA GLY A 154 10.92 0.36 15.27
C GLY A 154 11.56 -0.90 15.85
N ILE A 155 11.87 -1.87 14.99
CA ILE A 155 12.53 -3.13 15.33
C ILE A 155 14.05 -2.94 15.27
N THR A 156 14.74 -3.35 16.32
CA THR A 156 16.19 -3.43 16.36
C THR A 156 16.60 -4.66 17.17
N ASN A 157 16.99 -5.71 16.46
CA ASN A 157 17.39 -7.01 17.01
C ASN A 157 18.85 -6.96 17.46
N LEU A 158 19.11 -6.22 18.53
CA LEU A 158 20.43 -6.09 19.13
C LEU A 158 20.52 -6.97 20.38
N ALA A 159 21.51 -7.85 20.42
CA ALA A 159 21.81 -8.70 21.57
C ALA A 159 23.32 -8.86 21.76
N LEU A 160 23.74 -9.42 22.90
CA LEU A 160 25.14 -9.75 23.15
C LEU A 160 25.46 -11.15 22.60
N VAL A 161 26.47 -11.23 21.74
CA VAL A 161 27.08 -12.49 21.31
C VAL A 161 28.50 -12.49 21.84
N ASP A 162 28.82 -13.44 22.71
CA ASP A 162 30.12 -13.54 23.39
C ASP A 162 30.54 -12.23 24.09
N GLY A 163 29.57 -11.57 24.73
CA GLY A 163 29.79 -10.30 25.43
C GLY A 163 29.86 -9.07 24.53
N VAL A 164 29.76 -9.22 23.20
CA VAL A 164 29.84 -8.12 22.23
C VAL A 164 28.46 -7.81 21.66
N PRO A 165 28.00 -6.54 21.64
CA PRO A 165 26.74 -6.16 21.00
C PRO A 165 26.76 -6.43 19.49
N ARG A 166 25.80 -7.22 19.00
CA ARG A 166 25.61 -7.51 17.58
C ARG A 166 24.16 -7.36 17.17
N VAL A 167 23.95 -6.81 15.97
CA VAL A 167 22.64 -6.80 15.32
C VAL A 167 22.48 -8.13 14.61
N LEU A 168 21.37 -8.82 14.89
CA LEU A 168 21.15 -10.20 14.47
C LEU A 168 19.97 -10.29 13.50
N SER A 169 20.16 -11.07 12.44
CA SER A 169 19.06 -11.53 11.57
C SER A 169 18.20 -12.59 12.28
N LEU A 170 17.06 -12.95 11.71
CA LEU A 170 16.21 -14.03 12.24
C LEU A 170 16.99 -15.34 12.33
N ARG A 171 17.69 -15.70 11.26
CA ARG A 171 18.53 -16.90 11.21
C ARG A 171 19.62 -16.87 12.28
N ASP A 172 20.29 -15.73 12.49
CA ASP A 172 21.35 -15.63 13.51
C ASP A 172 20.78 -15.89 14.91
N MET A 173 19.62 -15.29 15.23
CA MET A 173 18.98 -15.49 16.54
C MET A 173 18.63 -16.98 16.77
N LEU A 174 18.03 -17.64 15.78
CA LEU A 174 17.70 -19.07 15.85
C LEU A 174 18.97 -19.93 15.94
N PHE A 175 20.00 -19.62 15.16
CA PHE A 175 21.27 -20.34 15.16
C PHE A 175 21.94 -20.29 16.54
N TYR A 176 22.09 -19.10 17.14
CA TYR A 176 22.71 -18.98 18.46
C TYR A 176 21.90 -19.67 19.55
N PHE A 177 20.56 -19.64 19.46
CA PHE A 177 19.71 -20.40 20.35
C PHE A 177 19.97 -21.92 20.23
N ILE A 178 20.05 -22.46 19.01
CA ILE A 178 20.35 -23.87 18.77
C ILE A 178 21.75 -24.23 19.30
N GLN A 179 22.77 -23.41 19.07
CA GLN A 179 24.12 -23.66 19.60
C GLN A 179 24.13 -23.69 21.13
N HIS A 180 23.41 -22.77 21.77
CA HIS A 180 23.26 -22.77 23.22
C HIS A 180 22.56 -24.04 23.72
N ARG A 181 21.46 -24.46 23.08
CA ARG A 181 20.75 -25.71 23.42
C ARG A 181 21.63 -26.94 23.27
N LYS A 182 22.45 -27.02 22.22
CA LYS A 182 23.43 -28.11 22.04
C LYS A 182 24.43 -28.18 23.21
N ASP A 183 24.98 -27.05 23.63
CA ASP A 183 25.91 -27.00 24.77
C ASP A 183 25.22 -27.42 26.08
N VAL A 184 24.01 -26.93 26.33
CA VAL A 184 23.22 -27.32 27.51
C VAL A 184 22.96 -28.83 27.55
N ILE A 185 22.51 -29.43 26.44
CA ILE A 185 22.27 -30.88 26.36
C ILE A 185 23.58 -31.65 26.55
N ARG A 186 24.67 -31.22 25.90
CA ARG A 186 25.99 -31.85 26.06
C ARG A 186 26.45 -31.84 27.51
N ARG A 187 26.35 -30.70 28.20
CA ARG A 187 26.73 -30.58 29.61
C ARG A 187 25.86 -31.44 30.52
N ARG A 188 24.54 -31.43 30.30
CA ARG A 188 23.58 -32.28 31.03
C ARG A 188 23.92 -33.76 30.84
N SER A 189 24.10 -34.21 29.61
CA SER A 189 24.43 -35.61 29.30
C SER A 189 25.81 -36.02 29.82
N LEU A 190 26.81 -35.13 29.82
CA LEU A 190 28.13 -35.41 30.40
C LEU A 190 28.07 -35.49 31.93
N PHE A 191 27.22 -34.70 32.57
CA PHE A 191 26.97 -34.82 34.01
C PHE A 191 26.30 -36.15 34.34
N GLU A 192 25.22 -36.50 33.63
CA GLU A 192 24.52 -37.78 33.81
C GLU A 192 25.42 -38.99 33.51
N LEU A 193 26.30 -38.89 32.51
CA LEU A 193 27.24 -39.95 32.16
C LEU A 193 28.24 -40.17 33.29
N ARG A 194 28.83 -39.10 33.84
CA ARG A 194 29.77 -39.19 34.96
C ARG A 194 29.11 -39.80 36.20
N GLU A 195 27.88 -39.42 36.50
CA GLU A 195 27.12 -40.00 37.62
C GLU A 195 26.81 -41.48 37.39
N ALA A 196 26.39 -41.85 36.18
CA ALA A 196 26.10 -43.24 35.83
C ALA A 196 27.36 -44.12 35.85
N GLU A 197 28.48 -43.64 35.29
CA GLU A 197 29.78 -44.35 35.30
C GLU A 197 30.30 -44.53 36.73
N ARG A 198 30.23 -43.49 37.57
CA ARG A 198 30.59 -43.58 38.99
C ARG A 198 29.74 -44.63 39.71
N ARG A 199 28.42 -44.64 39.46
CA ARG A 199 27.51 -45.60 40.09
C ARG A 199 27.76 -47.02 39.60
N ALA A 200 27.92 -47.21 38.29
CA ALA A 200 28.22 -48.52 37.70
C ALA A 200 29.52 -49.10 38.26
N HIS A 201 30.56 -48.27 38.40
CA HIS A 201 31.83 -48.64 39.01
C HIS A 201 31.65 -49.15 40.45
N ILE A 202 30.83 -48.47 41.26
CA ILE A 202 30.51 -48.93 42.63
C ILE A 202 29.76 -50.27 42.60
N VAL A 203 28.75 -50.40 41.74
CA VAL A 203 27.93 -51.62 41.62
C VAL A 203 28.78 -52.82 41.16
N ASP A 204 29.69 -52.63 40.22
CA ASP A 204 30.65 -53.65 39.79
C ASP A 204 31.50 -54.16 40.97
N GLY A 205 32.00 -53.24 41.80
CA GLY A 205 32.77 -53.59 43.00
C GLY A 205 31.95 -54.36 44.03
N LEU A 206 30.70 -53.95 44.27
CA LEU A 206 29.78 -54.66 45.17
C LEU A 206 29.45 -56.07 44.67
N LEU A 207 29.27 -56.26 43.36
CA LEU A 207 29.00 -57.58 42.79
C LEU A 207 30.21 -58.52 42.92
N ILE A 208 31.44 -58.02 42.65
CA ILE A 208 32.69 -58.78 42.90
C ILE A 208 32.78 -59.19 44.37
N ALA A 209 32.45 -58.29 45.29
CA ALA A 209 32.50 -58.57 46.72
C ALA A 209 31.43 -59.58 47.17
N ILE A 210 30.22 -59.52 46.61
CA ILE A 210 29.14 -60.47 46.90
C ILE A 210 29.47 -61.87 46.35
N GLU A 211 30.07 -61.94 45.16
CA GLU A 211 30.50 -63.21 44.55
C GLU A 211 31.61 -63.90 45.36
N ASN A 212 32.49 -63.13 46.00
CA ASN A 212 33.63 -63.62 46.79
C ASN A 212 33.47 -63.35 48.30
N ILE A 213 32.24 -63.38 48.82
CA ILE A 213 31.93 -62.84 50.15
C ILE A 213 32.70 -63.52 51.30
N ASP A 214 32.94 -64.82 51.22
CA ASP A 214 33.64 -65.56 52.27
C ASP A 214 35.09 -65.06 52.41
N GLU A 215 35.80 -64.87 51.29
CA GLU A 215 37.16 -64.36 51.26
C GLU A 215 37.23 -62.89 51.70
N VAL A 216 36.27 -62.07 51.27
CA VAL A 216 36.12 -60.67 51.72
C VAL A 216 35.95 -60.61 53.24
N VAL A 217 35.09 -61.46 53.82
CA VAL A 217 34.87 -61.52 55.28
C VAL A 217 36.13 -61.98 56.02
N VAL A 218 36.87 -62.95 55.49
CA VAL A 218 38.14 -63.41 56.07
C VAL A 218 39.19 -62.29 56.07
N ILE A 219 39.33 -61.56 54.97
CA ILE A 219 40.26 -60.42 54.87
C ILE A 219 39.89 -59.32 55.87
N ILE A 220 38.59 -58.98 56.00
CA ILE A 220 38.11 -57.97 56.94
C ILE A 220 38.33 -58.43 58.39
N LYS A 221 37.93 -59.65 58.76
CA LYS A 221 38.07 -60.19 60.13
C LYS A 221 39.53 -60.34 60.58
N SER A 222 40.43 -60.71 59.66
CA SER A 222 41.86 -60.85 59.97
C SER A 222 42.62 -59.52 59.97
N SER A 223 41.95 -58.40 59.66
CA SER A 223 42.57 -57.08 59.60
C SER A 223 42.39 -56.29 60.91
N LYS A 224 43.48 -55.71 61.43
CA LYS A 224 43.51 -54.95 62.69
C LYS A 224 42.96 -53.51 62.59
N SER A 225 42.80 -52.96 61.38
CA SER A 225 42.19 -51.64 61.15
C SER A 225 41.46 -51.59 59.81
N VAL A 226 40.61 -50.57 59.64
CA VAL A 226 39.84 -50.33 58.40
C VAL A 226 40.78 -50.01 57.23
N GLU A 227 41.84 -49.24 57.46
CA GLU A 227 42.86 -48.93 56.46
C GLU A 227 43.60 -50.18 56.00
N MET A 228 43.89 -51.11 56.93
CA MET A 228 44.55 -52.37 56.58
C MET A 228 43.61 -53.29 55.81
N ALA A 229 42.33 -53.37 56.19
CA ALA A 229 41.31 -54.11 55.43
C ALA A 229 41.15 -53.53 54.01
N ARG A 230 41.12 -52.20 53.88
CA ARG A 230 41.03 -51.52 52.58
C ARG A 230 42.19 -51.87 51.66
N ARG A 231 43.43 -51.77 52.16
CA ARG A 231 44.63 -52.09 51.38
C ARG A 231 44.62 -53.55 50.93
N ARG A 232 44.33 -54.48 51.84
CA ARG A 232 44.32 -55.92 51.54
C ARG A 232 43.22 -56.31 50.55
N LEU A 233 42.05 -55.67 50.61
CA LEU A 233 40.98 -55.91 49.63
C LEU A 233 41.36 -55.43 48.22
N MET A 234 42.08 -54.30 48.09
CA MET A 234 42.58 -53.83 46.79
C MET A 234 43.77 -54.65 46.26
N GLU A 235 44.55 -55.30 47.13
CA GLU A 235 45.61 -56.23 46.74
C GLU A 235 45.04 -57.58 46.28
N ALA A 236 43.97 -58.06 46.92
CA ALA A 236 43.37 -59.36 46.63
C ALA A 236 42.40 -59.34 45.43
N PHE A 237 41.67 -58.24 45.26
CA PHE A 237 40.67 -58.09 44.19
C PHE A 237 40.97 -56.86 43.34
N PRO A 238 40.60 -56.84 42.05
CA PRO A 238 40.78 -55.69 41.17
C PRO A 238 39.79 -54.56 41.51
N LEU A 239 39.92 -53.99 42.71
CA LEU A 239 39.04 -52.98 43.28
C LEU A 239 39.80 -51.66 43.46
N THR A 240 39.09 -50.56 43.26
CA THR A 240 39.57 -49.21 43.55
C THR A 240 39.24 -48.80 44.98
N GLU A 241 39.90 -47.75 45.46
CA GLU A 241 39.65 -47.22 46.80
C GLU A 241 38.18 -46.86 47.05
N LEU A 242 37.51 -46.27 46.05
CA LEU A 242 36.09 -45.92 46.12
C LEU A 242 35.21 -47.16 46.28
N GLN A 243 35.44 -48.21 45.49
CA GLN A 243 34.69 -49.47 45.58
C GLN A 243 34.92 -50.14 46.92
N THR A 244 36.16 -50.21 47.39
CA THR A 244 36.50 -50.85 48.67
C THR A 244 35.85 -50.13 49.85
N ASN A 245 35.79 -48.80 49.82
CA ASN A 245 35.07 -48.03 50.85
C ASN A 245 33.57 -48.36 50.87
N GLU A 246 32.94 -48.47 49.70
CA GLU A 246 31.53 -48.87 49.61
C GLU A 246 31.28 -50.31 50.07
N ILE A 247 32.21 -51.23 49.79
CA ILE A 247 32.15 -52.62 50.29
C ILE A 247 32.25 -52.66 51.82
N LEU A 248 33.18 -51.90 52.42
CA LEU A 248 33.34 -51.83 53.87
C LEU A 248 32.11 -51.23 54.57
N ASN A 249 31.37 -50.35 53.87
CA ASN A 249 30.12 -49.76 54.37
C ASN A 249 28.88 -50.61 54.05
N MET A 250 29.04 -51.77 53.41
CA MET A 250 27.93 -52.63 53.01
C MET A 250 27.27 -53.29 54.24
N GLN A 251 25.93 -53.35 54.22
CA GLN A 251 25.14 -54.04 55.26
C GLN A 251 24.89 -55.50 54.89
N LEU A 252 24.93 -56.41 55.88
CA LEU A 252 24.75 -57.86 55.67
C LEU A 252 23.44 -58.24 54.95
N ARG A 253 22.38 -57.44 55.09
CA ARG A 253 21.11 -57.67 54.37
C ARG A 253 21.24 -57.66 52.84
N ARG A 254 22.28 -57.00 52.30
CA ARG A 254 22.54 -56.93 50.85
C ARG A 254 23.07 -58.24 50.25
N LEU A 255 23.40 -59.24 51.09
CA LEU A 255 23.86 -60.54 50.65
C LEU A 255 22.73 -61.50 50.23
N THR A 256 21.46 -61.10 50.45
CA THR A 256 20.32 -61.92 50.04
C THR A 256 20.22 -62.03 48.51
N ALA A 257 19.72 -63.16 48.00
CA ALA A 257 19.59 -63.38 46.56
C ALA A 257 18.76 -62.29 45.86
N LEU A 258 17.72 -61.78 46.53
CA LEU A 258 16.89 -60.69 46.01
C LEU A 258 17.67 -59.38 45.86
N GLU A 259 18.50 -59.01 46.84
CA GLU A 259 19.30 -57.77 46.79
C GLU A 259 20.42 -57.87 45.76
N ARG A 260 21.00 -59.06 45.58
CA ARG A 260 21.93 -59.34 44.48
C ARG A 260 21.25 -59.15 43.11
N SER A 261 20.08 -59.74 42.90
CA SER A 261 19.32 -59.58 41.65
C SER A 261 19.04 -58.11 41.34
N LYS A 262 18.65 -57.31 42.35
CA LYS A 262 18.44 -55.87 42.18
C LYS A 262 19.70 -55.12 41.75
N LEU A 263 20.88 -55.50 42.26
CA LEU A 263 22.16 -54.90 41.85
C LEU A 263 22.54 -55.31 40.42
N GLU A 264 22.25 -56.54 40.02
CA GLU A 264 22.45 -57.02 38.64
C GLU A 264 21.53 -56.28 37.66
N ASP A 265 20.26 -56.07 38.01
CA ASP A 265 19.31 -55.26 37.25
C ASP A 265 19.75 -53.78 37.19
N GLU A 266 20.14 -53.19 38.33
CA GLU A 266 20.66 -51.82 38.38
C GLU A 266 21.90 -51.66 37.50
N ARG A 267 22.83 -52.62 37.52
CA ARG A 267 24.01 -52.62 36.65
C ARG A 267 23.61 -52.65 35.18
N LYS A 268 22.66 -53.50 34.80
CA LYS A 268 22.19 -53.61 33.42
C LYS A 268 21.61 -52.28 32.94
N ASP A 269 20.73 -51.67 33.73
CA ASP A 269 20.10 -50.38 33.42
C ASP A 269 21.15 -49.25 33.32
N LEU A 270 22.13 -49.24 34.22
CA LEU A 270 23.24 -48.27 34.19
C LEU A 270 24.10 -48.45 32.94
N MET A 271 24.43 -49.67 32.56
CA MET A 271 25.23 -49.96 31.36
C MET A 271 24.47 -49.55 30.08
N GLU A 272 23.16 -49.80 30.03
CA GLU A 272 22.33 -49.33 28.92
C GLU A 272 22.26 -47.80 28.86
N LYS A 273 22.09 -47.15 30.02
CA LYS A 273 22.11 -45.68 30.12
C LYS A 273 23.45 -45.09 29.70
N ILE A 274 24.57 -45.65 30.17
CA ILE A 274 25.93 -45.23 29.79
C ILE A 274 26.14 -45.38 28.29
N LYS A 275 25.76 -46.52 27.72
CA LYS A 275 25.84 -46.76 26.27
C LYS A 275 25.06 -45.70 25.50
N ARG A 276 23.79 -45.47 25.86
CA ARG A 276 22.95 -44.44 25.23
C ARG A 276 23.55 -43.04 25.33
N LEU A 277 24.07 -42.66 26.51
CA LEU A 277 24.68 -41.34 26.74
C LEU A 277 25.98 -41.16 25.96
N ARG A 278 26.86 -42.17 25.92
CA ARG A 278 28.08 -42.14 25.09
C ARG A 278 27.76 -42.03 23.62
N GLU A 279 26.78 -42.79 23.14
CA GLU A 279 26.30 -42.70 21.77
C GLU A 279 25.75 -41.31 21.44
N LEU A 280 24.94 -40.73 22.32
CA LEU A 280 24.42 -39.37 22.18
C LEU A 280 25.56 -38.34 22.09
N LEU A 281 26.52 -38.41 23.01
CA LEU A 281 27.65 -37.47 23.08
C LEU A 281 28.62 -37.62 21.89
N SER A 282 28.67 -38.80 21.26
CA SER A 282 29.53 -39.08 20.10
C SER A 282 29.02 -38.49 18.78
N SER A 283 27.74 -38.09 18.70
CA SER A 283 27.12 -37.63 17.47
C SER A 283 26.38 -36.31 17.69
N GLU A 284 26.86 -35.27 17.02
CA GLU A 284 26.17 -33.98 17.02
C GLU A 284 24.74 -34.08 16.46
N LYS A 285 24.54 -34.95 15.47
CA LYS A 285 23.21 -35.21 14.90
C LYS A 285 22.24 -35.75 15.95
N LYS A 286 22.68 -36.70 16.79
CA LYS A 286 21.83 -37.24 17.87
C LYS A 286 21.49 -36.16 18.90
N ILE A 287 22.42 -35.26 19.22
CA ILE A 287 22.14 -34.12 20.11
C ILE A 287 21.07 -33.21 19.49
N LEU A 288 21.18 -32.90 18.20
CA LEU A 288 20.19 -32.11 17.48
C LEU A 288 18.81 -32.77 17.42
N GLU A 289 18.75 -34.10 17.28
CA GLU A 289 17.49 -34.86 17.37
C GLU A 289 16.83 -34.69 18.74
N VAL A 290 17.61 -34.71 19.84
CA VAL A 290 17.08 -34.44 21.19
C VAL A 290 16.63 -32.98 21.34
N VAL A 291 17.38 -32.01 20.79
CA VAL A 291 16.93 -30.60 20.77
C VAL A 291 15.57 -30.51 20.08
N LYS A 292 15.43 -31.13 18.91
CA LYS A 292 14.20 -31.12 18.11
C LYS A 292 13.03 -31.71 18.90
N SER A 293 13.20 -32.88 19.52
CA SER A 293 12.14 -33.50 20.31
C SER A 293 11.70 -32.65 21.51
N GLU A 294 12.65 -32.00 22.21
CA GLU A 294 12.32 -31.12 23.33
C GLU A 294 11.56 -29.85 22.88
N ILE A 295 11.86 -29.34 21.67
CA ILE A 295 11.18 -28.17 21.08
C ILE A 295 9.78 -28.54 20.58
N GLU A 296 9.61 -29.72 20.00
CA GLU A 296 8.29 -30.24 19.61
C GLU A 296 7.39 -30.44 20.84
N GLU A 297 7.91 -31.04 21.91
CA GLU A 297 7.20 -31.18 23.19
C GLU A 297 6.81 -29.82 23.79
N LEU A 298 7.68 -28.81 23.66
CA LEU A 298 7.41 -27.44 24.12
C LEU A 298 6.27 -26.81 23.32
N ARG A 299 6.26 -27.00 22.00
CA ARG A 299 5.18 -26.55 21.11
C ARG A 299 3.85 -27.21 21.47
N GLU A 300 3.83 -28.53 21.69
CA GLU A 300 2.60 -29.25 22.04
C GLU A 300 2.02 -28.80 23.38
N ARG A 301 2.87 -28.48 24.36
CA ARG A 301 2.42 -28.09 25.71
C ARG A 301 2.02 -26.63 25.83
N TYR A 302 2.69 -25.73 25.13
CA TYR A 302 2.59 -24.28 25.36
C TYR A 302 2.23 -23.48 24.11
N GLY A 303 2.08 -24.13 22.95
CA GLY A 303 1.72 -23.46 21.71
C GLY A 303 0.32 -22.85 21.77
N ASP A 304 0.18 -21.68 21.14
CA ASP A 304 -1.08 -20.96 20.99
C ASP A 304 -1.31 -20.52 19.55
N GLU A 305 -2.57 -20.19 19.24
CA GLU A 305 -2.93 -19.61 17.94
C GLU A 305 -2.45 -18.17 17.82
N ARG A 306 -2.08 -17.79 16.60
CA ARG A 306 -1.64 -16.44 16.28
C ARG A 306 -2.77 -15.43 16.51
N ARG A 307 -2.46 -14.32 17.18
CA ARG A 307 -3.42 -13.25 17.46
C ARG A 307 -3.32 -12.10 16.45
N THR A 308 -2.11 -11.66 16.17
CA THR A 308 -1.86 -10.52 15.29
C THR A 308 -2.09 -10.87 13.82
N ILE A 309 -2.93 -10.10 13.16
CA ILE A 309 -3.18 -10.22 11.72
C ILE A 309 -2.06 -9.50 10.97
N ILE A 310 -1.34 -10.22 10.11
CA ILE A 310 -0.38 -9.58 9.19
C ILE A 310 -1.13 -9.26 7.92
N MET A 311 -1.27 -7.97 7.64
CA MET A 311 -1.78 -7.52 6.37
C MET A 311 -0.58 -7.30 5.47
N GLU A 312 -0.47 -8.15 4.44
CA GLU A 312 0.32 -7.80 3.27
C GLU A 312 -0.08 -6.41 2.84
N LYS A 313 0.91 -5.64 2.40
CA LYS A 313 0.74 -4.25 2.02
C LYS A 313 -0.33 -4.19 0.90
N ALA A 314 -1.60 -4.12 1.27
CA ALA A 314 -2.64 -3.47 0.51
C ALA A 314 -2.14 -2.04 0.45
N GLY A 315 -1.35 -1.75 -0.60
CA GLY A 315 -0.58 -0.53 -0.68
C GLY A 315 -1.53 0.61 -0.43
N GLU A 316 -1.43 1.24 0.75
CA GLU A 316 -2.34 2.27 1.28
C GLU A 316 -3.71 2.17 0.62
N LEU A 317 -4.71 1.46 1.16
CA LEU A 317 -6.09 1.48 0.64
C LEU A 317 -6.40 2.88 0.11
N LYS A 318 -6.26 3.07 -1.20
CA LYS A 318 -6.24 4.44 -1.71
C LYS A 318 -7.70 4.80 -1.69
N THR A 319 -8.02 6.08 -1.47
CA THR A 319 -9.42 6.52 -1.64
C THR A 319 -9.98 6.07 -3.00
N GLU A 320 -9.11 5.83 -3.99
CA GLU A 320 -9.39 5.20 -5.28
C GLU A 320 -9.98 3.79 -5.21
N ASP A 321 -9.52 2.93 -4.31
CA ASP A 321 -9.96 1.52 -4.24
C ASP A 321 -11.36 1.39 -3.63
N LEU A 322 -11.82 2.45 -2.95
CA LEU A 322 -13.18 2.58 -2.39
C LEU A 322 -14.16 3.25 -3.36
N VAL A 323 -13.65 3.83 -4.45
CA VAL A 323 -14.47 4.59 -5.40
C VAL A 323 -14.69 3.74 -6.64
N ALA A 324 -15.94 3.37 -6.90
CA ALA A 324 -16.31 2.68 -8.15
C ALA A 324 -15.89 3.52 -9.36
N ASP A 325 -15.23 2.90 -10.36
CA ASP A 325 -14.78 3.58 -11.58
C ASP A 325 -15.93 3.84 -12.55
N GLU A 326 -16.85 4.73 -12.16
CA GLU A 326 -18.00 5.11 -12.96
C GLU A 326 -17.67 6.27 -13.92
N ARG A 327 -18.37 6.30 -15.06
CA ARG A 327 -18.29 7.44 -16.00
C ARG A 327 -19.05 8.64 -15.44
N VAL A 328 -18.39 9.78 -15.46
CA VAL A 328 -18.89 11.03 -14.87
C VAL A 328 -18.67 12.23 -15.78
N VAL A 329 -19.45 13.27 -15.52
CA VAL A 329 -19.35 14.58 -16.12
C VAL A 329 -18.91 15.57 -15.05
N ILE A 330 -17.81 16.25 -15.30
CA ILE A 330 -17.36 17.39 -14.50
C ILE A 330 -17.87 18.65 -15.17
N THR A 331 -18.57 19.50 -14.43
CA THR A 331 -19.05 20.80 -14.94
C THR A 331 -18.43 21.93 -14.13
N ILE A 332 -17.96 22.97 -14.82
CA ILE A 332 -17.30 24.15 -14.23
C ILE A 332 -17.96 25.43 -14.73
N THR A 333 -18.16 26.38 -13.83
CA THR A 333 -18.64 27.74 -14.12
C THR A 333 -17.51 28.78 -14.08
N ARG A 334 -17.79 29.97 -14.61
CA ARG A 334 -16.84 31.09 -14.62
C ARG A 334 -16.48 31.55 -13.22
N ALA A 335 -17.44 31.59 -12.29
CA ALA A 335 -17.20 31.95 -10.89
C ALA A 335 -16.48 30.86 -10.10
N GLY A 336 -16.09 29.75 -10.73
CA GLY A 336 -15.30 28.70 -10.12
C GLY A 336 -16.15 27.70 -9.33
N TYR A 337 -17.43 27.51 -9.65
CA TYR A 337 -18.18 26.38 -9.11
C TYR A 337 -17.89 25.13 -9.94
N ILE A 338 -17.58 24.02 -9.26
CA ILE A 338 -17.24 22.74 -9.85
C ILE A 338 -18.05 21.62 -9.19
N LYS A 339 -18.48 20.65 -10.00
CA LYS A 339 -19.06 19.40 -9.51
C LYS A 339 -18.85 18.23 -10.46
N ARG A 340 -18.97 17.03 -9.91
CA ARG A 340 -19.03 15.75 -10.60
C ARG A 340 -20.46 15.23 -10.58
N THR A 341 -20.96 14.73 -11.70
CA THR A 341 -22.29 14.11 -11.80
C THR A 341 -22.19 12.82 -12.62
N PRO A 342 -22.82 11.71 -12.21
CA PRO A 342 -22.83 10.48 -13.00
C PRO A 342 -23.33 10.67 -14.43
N LEU A 343 -22.70 10.01 -15.41
CA LEU A 343 -23.11 10.11 -16.81
C LEU A 343 -24.53 9.56 -17.05
N THR A 344 -24.94 8.57 -16.26
CA THR A 344 -26.27 7.93 -16.29
C THR A 344 -27.41 8.92 -16.06
N THR A 345 -27.14 10.01 -15.36
CA THR A 345 -28.05 11.11 -15.08
C THR A 345 -28.42 11.93 -16.34
N PHE A 346 -27.62 11.82 -17.41
CA PHE A 346 -27.84 12.48 -18.71
C PHE A 346 -28.20 11.46 -19.79
N ARG A 347 -29.51 11.34 -20.06
CA ARG A 347 -30.03 10.53 -21.17
C ARG A 347 -29.58 11.10 -22.51
N ARG A 348 -29.36 10.23 -23.49
CA ARG A 348 -29.07 10.60 -24.87
C ARG A 348 -30.29 11.26 -25.53
N GLN A 349 -30.07 12.36 -26.24
CA GLN A 349 -31.10 13.07 -27.02
C GLN A 349 -30.87 12.95 -28.53
N HIS A 350 -31.97 13.10 -29.28
CA HIS A 350 -31.91 13.29 -30.73
C HIS A 350 -31.43 14.71 -31.10
N ARG A 351 -30.88 14.87 -32.31
CA ARG A 351 -30.46 16.15 -32.88
C ARG A 351 -31.58 17.18 -32.80
N GLY A 352 -31.27 18.38 -32.29
CA GLY A 352 -32.24 19.46 -32.09
C GLY A 352 -33.04 19.36 -30.78
N GLY A 353 -32.74 18.39 -29.92
CA GLY A 353 -33.35 18.27 -28.59
C GLY A 353 -33.08 19.49 -27.70
N LYS A 354 -34.01 19.74 -26.77
CA LYS A 354 -33.83 20.71 -25.68
C LYS A 354 -32.87 20.09 -24.65
N GLY A 355 -31.83 20.85 -24.30
CA GLY A 355 -30.83 20.40 -23.34
C GLY A 355 -31.38 20.22 -21.95
N VAL A 356 -30.60 19.47 -21.18
CA VAL A 356 -30.96 19.06 -19.83
C VAL A 356 -30.11 19.85 -18.86
N SER A 357 -30.73 20.49 -17.86
CA SER A 357 -29.96 21.25 -16.86
C SER A 357 -28.96 20.34 -16.18
N CYS A 358 -27.68 20.71 -16.27
CA CYS A 358 -26.58 20.03 -15.60
C CYS A 358 -26.14 20.73 -14.33
N MET A 359 -26.51 22.00 -14.12
CA MET A 359 -26.14 22.79 -12.94
C MET A 359 -27.07 23.98 -12.75
N ARG A 360 -27.41 24.30 -11.49
CA ARG A 360 -28.02 25.59 -11.16
C ARG A 360 -26.93 26.64 -11.03
N LEU A 361 -27.02 27.70 -11.81
CA LEU A 361 -26.05 28.78 -11.80
C LEU A 361 -26.37 29.81 -10.71
N ARG A 362 -25.34 30.49 -10.22
CA ARG A 362 -25.49 31.70 -9.41
C ARG A 362 -25.87 32.87 -10.32
N GLU A 363 -26.55 33.87 -9.77
CA GLU A 363 -26.83 35.11 -10.50
C GLU A 363 -25.53 35.76 -11.00
N GLY A 364 -25.50 36.11 -12.30
CA GLY A 364 -24.32 36.64 -12.98
C GLY A 364 -23.22 35.61 -13.35
N ASP A 365 -23.43 34.32 -13.07
CA ASP A 365 -22.49 33.23 -13.41
C ASP A 365 -22.97 32.45 -14.63
N TYR A 366 -22.03 31.80 -15.32
CA TYR A 366 -22.30 30.97 -16.50
C TYR A 366 -21.37 29.76 -16.56
N ALA A 367 -21.87 28.67 -17.13
CA ALA A 367 -21.06 27.48 -17.39
C ALA A 367 -20.00 27.80 -18.46
N ILE A 368 -18.80 27.27 -18.29
CA ILE A 368 -17.69 27.48 -19.24
C ILE A 368 -17.17 26.17 -19.83
N LEU A 369 -17.26 25.07 -19.08
CA LEU A 369 -16.66 23.80 -19.48
C LEU A 369 -17.43 22.62 -18.88
N SER A 370 -17.60 21.58 -19.69
CA SER A 370 -17.93 20.24 -19.20
C SER A 370 -16.90 19.24 -19.72
N HIS A 371 -16.43 18.35 -18.86
CA HIS A 371 -15.41 17.35 -19.17
C HIS A 371 -15.89 15.95 -18.80
N PHE A 372 -15.66 14.98 -19.68
CA PHE A 372 -16.09 13.59 -19.48
C PHE A 372 -14.90 12.74 -19.10
N THR A 373 -15.07 11.94 -18.04
CA THR A 373 -14.01 11.12 -17.48
C THR A 373 -14.60 9.96 -16.70
N SER A 374 -13.76 9.16 -16.05
CA SER A 374 -14.18 8.23 -15.00
C SER A 374 -13.61 8.66 -13.64
N ASN A 375 -14.20 8.15 -12.56
CA ASN A 375 -13.84 8.54 -11.18
C ASN A 375 -12.36 8.33 -10.86
N LEU A 376 -11.73 7.28 -11.39
CA LEU A 376 -10.35 6.92 -11.07
C LEU A 376 -9.30 7.60 -11.97
N GLN A 377 -9.72 8.51 -12.86
CA GLN A 377 -8.79 9.25 -13.71
C GLN A 377 -8.13 10.41 -12.95
N ASN A 378 -6.86 10.65 -13.26
CA ASN A 378 -6.17 11.89 -12.89
C ASN A 378 -6.55 12.99 -13.86
N LEU A 379 -6.70 14.21 -13.34
CA LEU A 379 -7.10 15.39 -14.07
C LEU A 379 -5.98 16.42 -14.01
N LEU A 380 -5.54 16.88 -15.18
CA LEU A 380 -4.74 18.09 -15.32
C LEU A 380 -5.66 19.24 -15.68
N LEU A 381 -5.86 20.18 -14.75
CA LEU A 381 -6.70 21.36 -14.94
C LEU A 381 -5.83 22.54 -15.38
N PHE A 382 -5.96 22.96 -16.64
CA PHE A 382 -5.23 24.08 -17.20
C PHE A 382 -6.02 25.37 -17.01
N THR A 383 -5.37 26.41 -16.52
CA THR A 383 -6.01 27.73 -16.35
C THR A 383 -5.78 28.63 -17.55
N ASN A 384 -6.65 29.63 -17.71
CA ASN A 384 -6.47 30.68 -18.71
C ASN A 384 -5.13 31.42 -18.55
N ARG A 385 -4.60 31.54 -17.32
CA ARG A 385 -3.32 32.19 -17.00
C ARG A 385 -2.10 31.30 -17.26
N GLY A 386 -2.29 30.06 -17.72
CA GLY A 386 -1.19 29.17 -18.08
C GLY A 386 -0.59 28.41 -16.90
N ARG A 387 -1.33 28.27 -15.79
CA ARG A 387 -1.02 27.33 -14.71
C ARG A 387 -1.71 25.99 -14.96
N VAL A 388 -1.20 24.94 -14.34
CA VAL A 388 -1.82 23.61 -14.32
C VAL A 388 -1.83 23.05 -12.92
N PHE A 389 -2.95 22.43 -12.56
CA PHE A 389 -3.17 21.75 -11.30
C PHE A 389 -3.42 20.26 -11.57
N SER A 390 -3.15 19.42 -10.57
CA SER A 390 -3.47 18.00 -10.64
C SER A 390 -4.44 17.62 -9.51
N LEU A 391 -5.55 17.00 -9.87
CA LEU A 391 -6.55 16.43 -8.97
C LEU A 391 -6.99 15.06 -9.48
N ARG A 392 -7.53 14.22 -8.62
CA ARG A 392 -8.26 13.01 -9.03
C ARG A 392 -9.72 13.33 -9.22
N ALA A 393 -10.38 12.68 -10.18
CA ALA A 393 -11.76 13.02 -10.52
C ALA A 393 -12.73 12.84 -9.34
N TYR A 394 -12.54 11.81 -8.50
CA TYR A 394 -13.36 11.59 -7.31
C TYR A 394 -13.17 12.64 -6.19
N GLU A 395 -12.07 13.40 -6.19
CA GLU A 395 -11.88 14.50 -5.21
C GLU A 395 -12.83 15.68 -5.50
N ILE A 396 -13.40 15.75 -6.70
CA ILE A 396 -14.40 16.75 -7.04
C ILE A 396 -15.74 16.32 -6.41
N PRO A 397 -16.38 17.20 -5.60
CA PRO A 397 -17.63 16.88 -4.94
C PRO A 397 -18.72 16.44 -5.92
N GLU A 398 -19.37 15.34 -5.56
CA GLU A 398 -20.52 14.84 -6.29
C GLU A 398 -21.74 15.74 -6.05
N GLY A 399 -22.54 15.93 -7.09
CA GLY A 399 -23.78 16.68 -6.99
C GLY A 399 -24.81 16.21 -8.01
N ASP A 400 -26.08 16.33 -7.61
CA ASP A 400 -27.22 16.15 -8.52
C ASP A 400 -27.24 17.21 -9.62
N ARG A 401 -28.16 17.09 -10.58
CA ARG A 401 -28.28 18.04 -11.70
C ARG A 401 -28.62 19.46 -11.27
N THR A 402 -29.39 19.62 -10.21
CA THR A 402 -29.92 20.89 -9.73
C THR A 402 -29.03 21.61 -8.72
N SER A 403 -28.00 20.95 -8.18
CA SER A 403 -27.02 21.57 -7.30
C SER A 403 -26.16 22.59 -8.03
N ARG A 404 -25.71 23.57 -7.24
CA ARG A 404 -24.72 24.58 -7.66
C ARG A 404 -23.28 24.07 -7.60
N GLY A 405 -23.05 22.83 -7.19
CA GLY A 405 -21.70 22.34 -6.93
C GLY A 405 -20.98 23.08 -5.80
N SER A 406 -19.66 22.91 -5.74
CA SER A 406 -18.80 23.47 -4.71
C SER A 406 -17.83 24.50 -5.30
N SER A 407 -17.35 25.44 -4.50
CA SER A 407 -16.29 26.35 -4.96
C SER A 407 -14.99 25.58 -5.17
N ILE A 408 -14.40 25.70 -6.36
CA ILE A 408 -13.11 25.11 -6.76
C ILE A 408 -11.96 25.64 -5.89
N ALA A 409 -12.13 26.80 -5.26
CA ALA A 409 -11.19 27.38 -4.31
C ALA A 409 -10.95 26.46 -3.08
N LYS A 410 -11.88 25.55 -2.77
CA LYS A 410 -11.68 24.52 -1.73
C LYS A 410 -10.72 23.41 -2.16
N LEU A 411 -10.52 23.23 -3.46
CA LEU A 411 -9.70 22.16 -4.03
C LEU A 411 -8.33 22.67 -4.49
N ILE A 412 -8.28 23.87 -5.08
CA ILE A 412 -7.07 24.48 -5.66
C ILE A 412 -7.08 26.01 -5.49
N ASN A 413 -5.88 26.60 -5.42
CA ASN A 413 -5.70 28.04 -5.24
C ASN A 413 -5.60 28.77 -6.59
N LEU A 414 -6.74 29.28 -7.07
CA LEU A 414 -6.81 30.16 -8.23
C LEU A 414 -6.55 31.62 -7.84
N GLU A 415 -5.85 32.35 -8.70
CA GLU A 415 -5.68 33.80 -8.57
C GLU A 415 -6.94 34.56 -9.02
N LYS A 416 -6.97 35.88 -8.75
CA LYS A 416 -8.06 36.74 -9.23
C LYS A 416 -8.15 36.70 -10.76
N ASP A 417 -9.37 36.56 -11.27
CA ASP A 417 -9.68 36.43 -12.71
C ASP A 417 -9.05 35.19 -13.39
N GLU A 418 -8.56 34.23 -12.61
CA GLU A 418 -8.08 32.93 -13.09
C GLU A 418 -9.23 31.91 -13.10
N TYR A 419 -9.38 31.20 -14.22
CA TYR A 419 -10.42 30.18 -14.40
C TYR A 419 -9.86 28.97 -15.17
N ILE A 420 -10.51 27.81 -15.04
CA ILE A 420 -10.13 26.60 -15.75
C ILE A 420 -10.51 26.74 -17.24
N ALA A 421 -9.52 26.71 -18.11
CA ALA A 421 -9.68 26.79 -19.56
C ALA A 421 -9.92 25.41 -20.20
N ASP A 422 -9.24 24.36 -19.72
CA ASP A 422 -9.40 23.00 -20.26
C ASP A 422 -8.99 21.95 -19.23
N ILE A 423 -9.48 20.72 -19.40
CA ILE A 423 -9.15 19.58 -18.53
C ILE A 423 -8.66 18.44 -19.41
N ILE A 424 -7.56 17.81 -18.99
CA ILE A 424 -7.10 16.55 -19.55
C ILE A 424 -7.30 15.45 -18.52
N SER A 425 -7.97 14.37 -18.90
CA SER A 425 -7.94 13.12 -18.14
C SER A 425 -6.79 12.25 -18.60
N HIS A 426 -6.08 11.64 -17.64
CA HIS A 426 -5.12 10.60 -17.91
C HIS A 426 -5.15 9.54 -16.81
N ARG A 427 -4.83 8.28 -17.16
CA ARG A 427 -4.53 7.24 -16.17
C ARG A 427 -3.03 7.19 -15.94
N ASN A 428 -2.61 6.94 -14.71
CA ASN A 428 -1.26 6.48 -14.39
C ASN A 428 -1.05 5.04 -14.86
N ARG A 429 -1.34 4.74 -16.13
CA ARG A 429 -1.07 3.44 -16.73
C ARG A 429 0.28 3.50 -17.43
N ILE A 430 1.23 2.81 -16.84
CA ILE A 430 2.34 2.19 -17.57
C ILE A 430 1.70 1.17 -18.51
N ARG A 431 1.87 1.31 -19.83
CA ARG A 431 1.59 0.18 -20.75
C ARG A 431 2.51 -0.99 -20.38
N ASN A 432 2.20 -2.21 -20.81
CA ASN A 432 3.06 -3.40 -20.64
C ASN A 432 4.53 -3.20 -21.14
N SER A 433 4.83 -2.10 -21.82
CA SER A 433 6.15 -1.65 -22.30
C SER A 433 6.88 -0.62 -21.42
N GLY A 434 6.35 -0.18 -20.27
CA GLY A 434 7.00 0.87 -19.47
C GLY A 434 6.67 2.31 -19.90
N GLU A 435 5.84 2.50 -20.93
CA GLU A 435 5.51 3.82 -21.48
C GLU A 435 4.19 4.41 -20.95
N LEU A 436 4.21 5.71 -20.65
CA LEU A 436 3.02 6.50 -20.29
C LEU A 436 2.10 6.67 -21.52
N VAL A 437 0.78 6.64 -21.32
CA VAL A 437 -0.18 7.01 -22.36
C VAL A 437 -0.10 8.53 -22.60
N GLY A 438 0.56 8.94 -23.69
CA GLY A 438 0.84 10.33 -24.04
C GLY A 438 2.17 10.80 -23.44
N GLU A 439 3.15 11.09 -24.29
CA GLU A 439 4.49 11.52 -23.88
C GLU A 439 4.55 13.03 -23.61
N TYR A 440 3.71 13.81 -24.31
CA TYR A 440 3.72 15.27 -24.26
C TYR A 440 2.32 15.83 -24.03
N VAL A 441 2.28 16.96 -23.31
CA VAL A 441 1.15 17.89 -23.29
C VAL A 441 1.40 18.99 -24.33
N PHE A 442 0.45 19.15 -25.24
CA PHE A 442 0.45 20.18 -26.27
C PHE A 442 -0.59 21.25 -25.93
N VAL A 443 -0.14 22.47 -25.63
CA VAL A 443 -0.99 23.60 -25.19
C VAL A 443 -1.12 24.62 -26.33
N ALA A 444 -2.29 25.21 -26.50
CA ALA A 444 -2.55 26.31 -27.43
C ALA A 444 -3.18 27.54 -26.74
N THR A 445 -2.88 28.72 -27.26
CA THR A 445 -3.35 30.02 -26.74
C THR A 445 -4.26 30.76 -27.73
N LYS A 446 -4.99 31.77 -27.25
CA LYS A 446 -5.91 32.60 -28.06
C LYS A 446 -5.20 33.29 -29.21
N LYS A 447 -3.98 33.80 -28.99
CA LYS A 447 -3.17 34.47 -30.03
C LYS A 447 -2.43 33.49 -30.96
N GLY A 448 -2.71 32.19 -30.88
CA GLY A 448 -2.15 31.19 -31.79
C GLY A 448 -0.72 30.75 -31.48
N LEU A 449 -0.26 30.94 -30.23
CA LEU A 449 0.96 30.29 -29.74
C LEU A 449 0.64 28.86 -29.33
N VAL A 450 1.62 27.98 -29.52
CA VAL A 450 1.56 26.58 -29.13
C VAL A 450 2.82 26.16 -28.42
N LYS A 451 2.69 25.18 -27.51
CA LYS A 451 3.83 24.62 -26.80
C LYS A 451 3.67 23.15 -26.53
N LYS A 452 4.74 22.39 -26.80
CA LYS A 452 4.88 20.99 -26.43
C LYS A 452 5.78 20.83 -25.21
N THR A 453 5.31 20.13 -24.18
CA THR A 453 6.06 19.87 -22.93
C THR A 453 5.91 18.41 -22.55
N HIS A 454 6.98 17.72 -22.16
CA HIS A 454 6.88 16.34 -21.66
C HIS A 454 5.93 16.25 -20.47
N ILE A 455 5.06 15.23 -20.46
CA ILE A 455 4.04 15.04 -19.42
C ILE A 455 4.67 14.90 -18.02
N LYS A 456 5.85 14.27 -17.92
CA LYS A 456 6.60 14.09 -16.67
C LYS A 456 6.87 15.41 -15.93
N LYS A 457 6.94 16.53 -16.65
CA LYS A 457 7.12 17.86 -16.03
C LYS A 457 5.89 18.33 -15.24
N PHE A 458 4.77 17.63 -15.33
CA PHE A 458 3.52 17.91 -14.62
C PHE A 458 3.21 16.95 -13.48
N GLU A 459 4.03 15.93 -13.24
CA GLU A 459 3.82 14.92 -12.17
C GLU A 459 3.61 15.57 -10.78
N ASN A 460 4.37 16.63 -10.50
CA ASN A 460 4.33 17.34 -9.22
C ASN A 460 3.42 18.60 -9.23
N ALA A 461 2.48 18.71 -10.16
CA ALA A 461 1.58 19.87 -10.22
C ALA A 461 0.76 20.03 -8.92
N GLY A 462 0.19 18.93 -8.43
CA GLY A 462 -0.62 18.86 -7.20
C GLY A 462 -1.69 19.96 -7.10
N LYS A 463 -2.12 20.25 -5.87
CA LYS A 463 -3.12 21.30 -5.55
C LYS A 463 -2.55 22.72 -5.54
N ARG A 464 -1.24 22.87 -5.36
CA ARG A 464 -0.54 24.17 -5.40
C ARG A 464 -0.47 24.74 -6.83
N GLY A 465 -0.49 23.85 -7.82
CA GLY A 465 -0.38 24.19 -9.22
C GLY A 465 1.03 24.64 -9.59
N ILE A 466 1.33 24.55 -10.88
CA ILE A 466 2.62 24.94 -11.44
C ILE A 466 2.42 25.67 -12.77
N ILE A 467 3.43 26.43 -13.19
CA ILE A 467 3.40 27.08 -14.51
C ILE A 467 3.42 25.99 -15.59
N ALA A 468 2.43 26.02 -16.48
CA ALA A 468 2.38 25.19 -17.68
C ALA A 468 2.92 25.93 -18.91
N ILE A 469 2.65 27.23 -19.03
CA ILE A 469 3.12 28.11 -20.11
C ILE A 469 3.20 29.55 -19.61
N LYS A 470 4.28 30.26 -19.98
CA LYS A 470 4.41 31.69 -19.65
C LYS A 470 3.69 32.51 -20.71
N LEU A 471 2.69 33.29 -20.29
CA LEU A 471 1.87 34.12 -21.17
C LEU A 471 2.28 35.59 -21.10
N LYS A 472 1.95 36.35 -22.15
CA LYS A 472 2.02 37.82 -22.18
C LYS A 472 0.80 38.32 -22.95
N ASP A 473 -0.13 38.94 -22.23
CA ASP A 473 -1.39 39.46 -22.79
C ASP A 473 -2.15 38.41 -23.62
N ASP A 474 -2.14 37.15 -23.18
CA ASP A 474 -2.69 36.00 -23.91
C ASP A 474 -3.32 35.03 -22.91
N GLU A 475 -4.15 34.10 -23.39
CA GLU A 475 -4.82 33.10 -22.54
C GLU A 475 -4.71 31.70 -23.16
N VAL A 476 -4.62 30.68 -22.31
CA VAL A 476 -4.75 29.28 -22.76
C VAL A 476 -6.18 29.01 -23.21
N VAL A 477 -6.30 28.28 -24.32
CA VAL A 477 -7.58 27.85 -24.92
C VAL A 477 -7.80 26.36 -24.75
N GLY A 478 -6.73 25.56 -24.80
CA GLY A 478 -6.85 24.12 -24.63
C GLY A 478 -5.52 23.39 -24.62
N ALA A 479 -5.57 22.14 -24.18
CA ALA A 479 -4.42 21.26 -24.09
C ALA A 479 -4.75 19.82 -24.50
N ARG A 480 -3.84 19.14 -25.19
CA ARG A 480 -4.01 17.74 -25.63
C ARG A 480 -2.83 16.87 -25.20
N LEU A 481 -3.09 15.59 -24.96
CA LEU A 481 -2.03 14.58 -24.85
C LEU A 481 -1.61 14.14 -26.24
N THR A 482 -0.31 13.98 -26.43
CA THR A 482 0.33 13.71 -27.72
C THR A 482 1.53 12.78 -27.51
N ASP A 483 1.95 12.08 -28.56
CA ASP A 483 3.03 11.07 -28.52
C ASP A 483 4.27 11.48 -29.33
N GLY A 484 4.34 12.74 -29.77
CA GLY A 484 5.42 13.25 -30.62
C GLY A 484 5.15 13.11 -32.12
N ASN A 485 4.11 12.35 -32.53
CA ASN A 485 3.79 12.04 -33.92
C ASN A 485 2.39 12.48 -34.38
N LYS A 486 1.63 13.19 -33.53
CA LYS A 486 0.28 13.65 -33.83
C LYS A 486 0.24 14.80 -34.82
N THR A 487 -0.89 14.92 -35.52
CA THR A 487 -1.22 16.10 -36.32
C THR A 487 -2.16 17.00 -35.53
N ILE A 488 -1.78 18.28 -35.41
CA ILE A 488 -2.50 19.27 -34.62
C ILE A 488 -3.37 20.13 -35.52
N LEU A 489 -4.61 20.40 -35.09
CA LEU A 489 -5.53 21.37 -35.67
C LEU A 489 -5.79 22.50 -34.68
N LEU A 490 -5.59 23.73 -35.12
CA LEU A 490 -6.05 24.93 -34.43
C LEU A 490 -7.20 25.54 -35.21
N ALA A 491 -8.29 25.87 -34.53
CA ALA A 491 -9.47 26.51 -35.11
C ALA A 491 -9.73 27.86 -34.46
N THR A 492 -10.19 28.82 -35.27
CA THR A 492 -10.51 30.17 -34.83
C THR A 492 -12.01 30.46 -34.80
N ARG A 493 -12.38 31.50 -34.05
CA ARG A 493 -13.75 31.98 -33.90
C ARG A 493 -14.38 32.32 -35.25
N ASN A 494 -13.61 32.91 -36.17
CA ASN A 494 -14.11 33.25 -37.52
C ASN A 494 -14.12 32.06 -38.51
N GLY A 495 -13.92 30.83 -38.03
CA GLY A 495 -14.07 29.62 -38.83
C GLY A 495 -12.88 29.33 -39.74
N MET A 496 -11.67 29.73 -39.34
CA MET A 496 -10.42 29.34 -39.99
C MET A 496 -9.75 28.21 -39.21
N ALA A 497 -9.01 27.34 -39.88
CA ALA A 497 -8.21 26.31 -39.21
C ALA A 497 -6.86 26.05 -39.87
N THR A 498 -5.82 25.86 -39.06
CA THR A 498 -4.49 25.46 -39.52
C THR A 498 -4.18 24.07 -39.01
N THR A 499 -3.58 23.24 -39.86
CA THR A 499 -3.15 21.89 -39.54
C THR A 499 -1.67 21.69 -39.81
N PHE A 500 -0.94 21.13 -38.86
CA PHE A 500 0.50 20.93 -38.93
C PHE A 500 0.93 19.73 -38.08
N SER A 501 2.10 19.17 -38.39
CA SER A 501 2.68 18.06 -37.60
C SER A 501 3.21 18.59 -36.27
N GLU A 502 2.98 17.89 -35.16
CA GLU A 502 3.55 18.29 -33.87
C GLU A 502 5.09 18.19 -33.85
N ARG A 503 5.69 17.48 -34.81
CA ARG A 503 7.15 17.41 -35.00
C ARG A 503 7.76 18.77 -35.36
N ASP A 504 6.97 19.68 -35.95
CA ASP A 504 7.38 21.06 -36.26
C ASP A 504 7.55 21.94 -35.00
N VAL A 505 7.18 21.40 -33.83
CA VAL A 505 7.25 22.06 -32.53
C VAL A 505 8.16 21.24 -31.62
N ARG A 506 9.35 21.77 -31.31
CA ARG A 506 10.25 21.13 -30.33
C ARG A 506 9.65 21.12 -28.93
N ALA A 507 9.99 20.10 -28.14
CA ALA A 507 9.67 20.08 -26.72
C ALA A 507 10.39 21.21 -25.98
N MET A 508 9.71 21.84 -25.01
CA MET A 508 10.23 22.98 -24.25
C MET A 508 10.06 22.80 -22.74
N GLY A 509 10.66 23.70 -21.97
CA GLY A 509 10.41 23.81 -20.53
C GLY A 509 9.05 24.45 -20.20
N ARG A 510 8.61 24.25 -18.95
CA ARG A 510 7.38 24.82 -18.39
C ARG A 510 7.32 26.36 -18.47
N SER A 511 8.44 27.02 -18.21
CA SER A 511 8.52 28.49 -18.23
C SER A 511 8.65 29.12 -19.62
N ALA A 512 8.72 28.31 -20.69
CA ALA A 512 8.81 28.81 -22.06
C ALA A 512 7.45 29.32 -22.57
N ARG A 513 7.50 30.31 -23.47
CA ARG A 513 6.33 30.95 -24.09
C ARG A 513 5.70 30.16 -25.25
N GLY A 514 6.41 29.17 -25.79
CA GLY A 514 5.99 28.43 -26.98
C GLY A 514 6.40 29.10 -28.29
N VAL A 515 5.87 28.60 -29.40
CA VAL A 515 6.13 29.06 -30.78
C VAL A 515 4.81 29.37 -31.48
N ARG A 516 4.85 30.13 -32.58
CA ARG A 516 3.66 30.40 -33.38
C ARG A 516 3.16 29.13 -34.07
N GLY A 517 1.95 28.70 -33.72
CA GLY A 517 1.21 27.60 -34.36
C GLY A 517 0.25 28.06 -35.45
N MET A 518 -0.39 29.22 -35.26
CA MET A 518 -1.26 29.84 -36.25
C MET A 518 -1.05 31.36 -36.29
N LYS A 519 -1.14 31.95 -37.48
CA LYS A 519 -1.16 33.41 -37.62
C LYS A 519 -2.60 33.89 -37.47
N VAL A 520 -2.87 34.52 -36.34
CA VAL A 520 -4.19 35.06 -35.98
C VAL A 520 -4.16 36.58 -36.17
N LYS A 521 -5.11 37.13 -36.92
CA LYS A 521 -5.27 38.59 -37.14
C LYS A 521 -6.76 38.89 -37.02
N ASP A 522 -7.12 39.81 -36.12
CA ASP A 522 -8.51 40.24 -35.86
C ASP A 522 -9.47 39.06 -35.63
N ASP A 523 -8.95 38.02 -34.97
CA ASP A 523 -9.60 36.74 -34.72
C ASP A 523 -8.98 36.14 -33.44
N GLU A 524 -9.49 35.01 -32.97
CA GLU A 524 -8.92 34.29 -31.83
C GLU A 524 -9.03 32.78 -32.03
N VAL A 525 -8.04 32.02 -31.55
CA VAL A 525 -8.15 30.57 -31.47
C VAL A 525 -9.18 30.21 -30.41
N VAL A 526 -10.13 29.35 -30.76
CA VAL A 526 -11.20 28.86 -29.88
C VAL A 526 -11.11 27.37 -29.63
N GLY A 527 -10.24 26.65 -30.35
CA GLY A 527 -10.08 25.22 -30.14
C GLY A 527 -8.80 24.63 -30.70
N ILE A 528 -8.35 23.58 -30.02
CA ILE A 528 -7.30 22.67 -30.45
C ILE A 528 -7.92 21.26 -30.58
N SER A 529 -7.57 20.55 -31.64
CA SER A 529 -7.94 19.14 -31.86
C SER A 529 -6.76 18.37 -32.43
N LEU A 530 -6.75 17.06 -32.26
CA LEU A 530 -5.90 16.16 -33.05
C LEU A 530 -6.66 15.74 -34.31
N LEU A 531 -5.95 15.11 -35.26
CA LEU A 531 -6.53 14.44 -36.43
C LEU A 531 -6.29 12.94 -36.33
N ASP A 532 -6.70 12.32 -35.22
CA ASP A 532 -6.50 10.89 -34.95
C ASP A 532 -7.75 10.05 -35.24
N LYS A 533 -8.88 10.68 -35.59
CA LYS A 533 -10.15 10.02 -35.94
C LYS A 533 -10.59 10.36 -37.37
N GLU A 534 -11.70 9.76 -37.81
CA GLU A 534 -12.22 9.87 -39.18
C GLU A 534 -12.69 11.28 -39.56
N ASP A 535 -13.23 12.02 -38.58
CA ASP A 535 -13.89 13.31 -38.78
C ASP A 535 -13.49 14.33 -37.71
N ILE A 536 -13.54 15.62 -38.09
CA ILE A 536 -13.54 16.75 -37.18
C ILE A 536 -14.95 17.31 -37.08
N LEU A 537 -15.51 17.34 -35.87
CA LEU A 537 -16.75 18.02 -35.55
C LEU A 537 -16.47 19.49 -35.28
N VAL A 538 -17.21 20.36 -35.96
CA VAL A 538 -17.22 21.81 -35.75
C VAL A 538 -18.61 22.24 -35.30
N ILE A 539 -18.70 23.05 -34.26
CA ILE A 539 -19.96 23.59 -33.72
C ILE A 539 -19.85 25.10 -33.54
N SER A 540 -20.91 25.83 -33.90
CA SER A 540 -21.03 27.27 -33.71
C SER A 540 -21.77 27.60 -32.40
N GLU A 541 -21.63 28.84 -31.94
CA GLU A 541 -22.26 29.34 -30.71
C GLU A 541 -23.79 29.19 -30.72
N LYS A 542 -24.45 29.36 -31.88
CA LYS A 542 -25.90 29.19 -32.03
C LYS A 542 -26.32 27.75 -32.38
N GLY A 543 -25.44 26.77 -32.14
CA GLY A 543 -25.77 25.35 -32.24
C GLY A 543 -25.77 24.75 -33.65
N TYR A 544 -25.16 25.42 -34.66
CA TYR A 544 -24.99 24.86 -36.00
C TYR A 544 -23.66 24.12 -36.09
N GLY A 545 -23.68 22.87 -36.52
CA GLY A 545 -22.46 22.08 -36.64
C GLY A 545 -22.51 21.03 -37.73
N LYS A 546 -21.36 20.41 -37.95
CA LYS A 546 -21.13 19.41 -38.99
C LYS A 546 -19.88 18.60 -38.70
N ARG A 547 -19.80 17.42 -39.31
CA ARG A 547 -18.58 16.62 -39.39
C ARG A 547 -17.86 16.93 -40.69
N ILE A 548 -16.55 17.08 -40.65
CA ILE A 548 -15.68 17.30 -41.80
C ILE A 548 -14.68 16.15 -41.84
N GLY A 549 -14.57 15.44 -42.95
CA GLY A 549 -13.60 14.35 -43.06
C GLY A 549 -12.17 14.84 -42.94
N VAL A 550 -11.30 14.08 -42.27
CA VAL A 550 -9.90 14.49 -42.03
C VAL A 550 -9.11 14.78 -43.32
N HIS A 551 -9.47 14.14 -44.44
CA HIS A 551 -8.86 14.37 -45.76
C HIS A 551 -9.02 15.81 -46.29
N GLU A 552 -10.01 16.57 -45.80
CA GLU A 552 -10.22 17.98 -46.15
C GLU A 552 -9.16 18.92 -45.52
N PHE A 553 -8.42 18.41 -44.53
CA PHE A 553 -7.43 19.13 -43.77
C PHE A 553 -6.02 18.74 -44.21
N ARG A 554 -5.56 19.34 -45.32
CA ARG A 554 -4.18 19.16 -45.78
C ARG A 554 -3.19 19.69 -44.75
N VAL A 555 -2.32 18.81 -44.26
CA VAL A 555 -1.21 19.17 -43.37
C VAL A 555 -0.27 20.14 -44.09
N LYS A 556 -0.02 21.30 -43.49
CA LYS A 556 0.95 22.30 -43.94
C LYS A 556 1.93 22.58 -42.80
N GLY A 557 2.85 23.53 -43.01
CA GLY A 557 3.69 24.04 -41.92
C GLY A 557 2.89 24.87 -40.91
N ARG A 558 3.41 24.93 -39.67
CA ARG A 558 2.88 25.82 -38.62
C ARG A 558 2.95 27.30 -38.99
N GLY A 559 2.10 28.11 -38.38
CA GLY A 559 2.08 29.58 -38.54
C GLY A 559 1.32 30.07 -39.77
N GLY A 560 0.58 29.20 -40.46
CA GLY A 560 -0.31 29.57 -41.55
C GLY A 560 -1.53 30.41 -41.09
N LYS A 561 -2.22 31.02 -42.06
CA LYS A 561 -3.52 31.71 -41.86
C LYS A 561 -4.71 30.74 -41.75
N GLY A 562 -4.50 29.48 -42.12
CA GLY A 562 -5.53 28.45 -42.13
C GLY A 562 -6.44 28.43 -43.36
N ILE A 563 -7.31 27.43 -43.40
CA ILE A 563 -8.37 27.21 -44.38
C ILE A 563 -9.74 27.40 -43.73
N ARG A 564 -10.77 27.73 -44.51
CA ARG A 564 -12.13 27.92 -43.98
C ARG A 564 -12.78 26.57 -43.64
N ILE A 565 -13.27 26.44 -42.41
CA ILE A 565 -13.96 25.25 -41.86
C ILE A 565 -15.43 25.49 -41.50
N ALA A 566 -15.85 26.74 -41.44
CA ALA A 566 -17.23 27.13 -41.24
C ALA A 566 -17.50 28.48 -41.93
N ARG A 567 -18.72 28.65 -42.47
CA ARG A 567 -19.18 29.96 -42.93
C ARG A 567 -19.91 30.65 -41.77
N ILE A 568 -19.28 31.69 -41.22
CA ILE A 568 -19.85 32.49 -40.15
C ILE A 568 -20.94 33.41 -40.71
N THR A 569 -22.08 33.42 -40.03
CA THR A 569 -23.26 34.24 -40.33
C THR A 569 -23.89 34.68 -39.01
N ASP A 570 -24.71 35.73 -39.01
CA ASP A 570 -25.44 36.15 -37.80
C ASP A 570 -26.32 35.03 -37.25
N LYS A 571 -26.80 34.13 -38.12
CA LYS A 571 -27.59 32.95 -37.73
C LYS A 571 -26.76 31.87 -37.05
N SER A 572 -25.46 31.74 -37.34
CA SER A 572 -24.60 30.71 -36.72
C SER A 572 -23.86 31.22 -35.49
N GLY A 573 -23.53 32.51 -35.44
CA GLY A 573 -22.50 33.01 -34.52
C GLY A 573 -21.11 32.48 -34.91
N GLY A 574 -20.12 32.75 -34.05
CA GLY A 574 -18.75 32.27 -34.21
C GLY A 574 -18.65 30.75 -34.01
N VAL A 575 -17.48 30.18 -34.32
CA VAL A 575 -17.16 28.80 -33.90
C VAL A 575 -17.02 28.76 -32.38
N ALA A 576 -17.75 27.85 -31.73
CA ALA A 576 -17.66 27.61 -30.30
C ALA A 576 -16.58 26.56 -29.97
N GLY A 577 -16.36 25.59 -30.85
CA GLY A 577 -15.32 24.60 -30.62
C GLY A 577 -15.17 23.58 -31.75
N VAL A 578 -14.07 22.82 -31.66
CA VAL A 578 -13.74 21.72 -32.56
C VAL A 578 -13.24 20.52 -31.76
N ARG A 579 -13.61 19.31 -32.19
CA ARG A 579 -13.15 18.04 -31.63
C ARG A 579 -13.09 16.97 -32.72
N GLU A 580 -12.11 16.09 -32.62
CA GLU A 580 -12.08 14.86 -33.40
C GLU A 580 -13.13 13.87 -32.92
N VAL A 581 -13.79 13.21 -33.85
CA VAL A 581 -14.87 12.27 -33.58
C VAL A 581 -14.79 11.08 -34.52
N GLY A 582 -15.12 9.90 -34.01
CA GLY A 582 -15.30 8.67 -34.77
C GLY A 582 -16.78 8.32 -34.89
N ALA A 583 -17.12 7.41 -35.81
CA ALA A 583 -18.51 7.04 -36.09
C ALA A 583 -19.33 6.58 -34.86
N ARG A 584 -18.68 5.96 -33.86
CA ARG A 584 -19.32 5.41 -32.65
C ARG A 584 -19.35 6.37 -31.46
N ASP A 585 -18.69 7.51 -31.57
CA ASP A 585 -18.61 8.45 -30.44
C ASP A 585 -19.98 9.11 -30.15
N GLU A 586 -20.09 9.61 -28.93
CA GLU A 586 -21.13 10.55 -28.55
C GLU A 586 -20.49 11.91 -28.24
N VAL A 587 -21.23 12.96 -28.51
CA VAL A 587 -20.77 14.34 -28.28
C VAL A 587 -21.71 15.03 -27.34
N VAL A 588 -21.12 15.80 -26.45
CA VAL A 588 -21.83 16.63 -25.50
C VAL A 588 -21.52 18.09 -25.76
N PHE A 589 -22.59 18.87 -25.81
CA PHE A 589 -22.55 20.32 -25.90
C PHE A 589 -23.06 20.90 -24.59
N THR A 590 -22.33 21.88 -24.06
CA THR A 590 -22.76 22.64 -22.89
C THR A 590 -23.00 24.09 -23.28
N THR A 591 -24.11 24.66 -22.81
CA THR A 591 -24.46 26.06 -23.03
C THR A 591 -24.11 26.94 -21.83
N GLU A 592 -24.04 28.25 -22.01
CA GLU A 592 -23.76 29.21 -20.91
C GLU A 592 -24.74 29.09 -19.76
N LYS A 593 -26.01 28.83 -20.06
CA LYS A 593 -27.06 28.63 -19.05
C LYS A 593 -27.01 27.27 -18.34
N GLY A 594 -25.97 26.47 -18.57
CA GLY A 594 -25.80 25.17 -17.90
C GLY A 594 -26.75 24.10 -18.43
N LEU A 595 -27.11 24.16 -19.71
CA LEU A 595 -27.81 23.07 -20.40
C LEU A 595 -26.80 22.14 -21.07
N LEU A 596 -27.00 20.85 -20.89
CA LEU A 596 -26.17 19.80 -21.46
C LEU A 596 -26.97 18.99 -22.48
N ILE A 597 -26.42 18.84 -23.68
CA ILE A 597 -27.02 18.09 -24.78
C ILE A 597 -26.07 16.97 -25.19
N ARG A 598 -26.50 15.72 -25.05
CA ARG A 598 -25.76 14.50 -25.42
C ARG A 598 -26.37 13.89 -26.67
N THR A 599 -25.64 13.91 -27.78
CA THR A 599 -26.09 13.38 -29.07
C THR A 599 -25.06 12.43 -29.66
N SER A 600 -25.50 11.42 -30.41
CA SER A 600 -24.56 10.56 -31.13
C SER A 600 -24.01 11.27 -32.36
N VAL A 601 -22.72 11.07 -32.62
CA VAL A 601 -22.00 11.63 -33.77
C VAL A 601 -22.65 11.22 -35.10
N SER A 602 -23.24 10.03 -35.16
CA SER A 602 -24.03 9.54 -36.32
C SER A 602 -25.14 10.49 -36.77
N GLN A 603 -25.76 11.23 -35.83
CA GLN A 603 -26.84 12.17 -36.15
C GLN A 603 -26.33 13.52 -36.70
N VAL A 604 -25.03 13.78 -36.57
CA VAL A 604 -24.39 14.95 -37.15
C VAL A 604 -24.01 14.65 -38.59
N ARG A 605 -24.45 15.51 -39.51
CA ARG A 605 -24.21 15.31 -40.94
C ARG A 605 -22.73 15.57 -41.28
N ARG A 606 -22.13 14.65 -42.05
CA ARG A 606 -20.83 14.88 -42.71
C ARG A 606 -21.02 15.82 -43.90
N MET A 607 -20.24 16.88 -43.97
CA MET A 607 -20.36 17.93 -45.00
C MET A 607 -18.99 18.52 -45.34
N HIS A 608 -18.90 19.13 -46.52
CA HIS A 608 -17.69 19.85 -46.95
C HIS A 608 -17.32 21.00 -45.98
N ARG A 609 -16.02 21.28 -45.87
CA ARG A 609 -15.45 22.26 -44.93
C ARG A 609 -15.99 23.70 -45.09
N SER A 610 -16.46 24.11 -46.27
CA SER A 610 -17.04 25.45 -46.46
C SER A 610 -18.52 25.58 -46.11
N ALA A 611 -19.24 24.46 -45.90
CA ALA A 611 -20.67 24.48 -45.62
C ALA A 611 -21.00 25.13 -44.25
N LYS A 612 -22.24 25.61 -44.08
CA LYS A 612 -22.70 26.16 -42.79
C LYS A 612 -22.87 25.07 -41.70
N GLY A 613 -23.28 23.87 -42.09
CA GLY A 613 -23.69 22.82 -41.16
C GLY A 613 -25.19 22.82 -40.87
N VAL A 614 -25.63 21.87 -40.06
CA VAL A 614 -27.03 21.68 -39.65
C VAL A 614 -27.21 22.05 -38.18
N ARG A 615 -28.43 22.39 -37.77
CA ARG A 615 -28.72 22.65 -36.36
C ARG A 615 -28.59 21.35 -35.57
N ILE A 616 -27.63 21.30 -34.64
CA ILE A 616 -27.38 20.17 -33.74
C ILE A 616 -28.04 20.42 -32.38
N VAL A 617 -27.87 21.65 -31.88
CA VAL A 617 -28.38 22.10 -30.59
C VAL A 617 -29.41 23.19 -30.84
N ASN A 618 -30.56 23.11 -30.19
CA ASN A 618 -31.53 24.20 -30.19
C ASN A 618 -31.21 25.15 -29.03
N VAL A 619 -30.51 26.24 -29.34
CA VAL A 619 -30.08 27.25 -28.37
C VAL A 619 -31.07 28.42 -28.42
N SER A 620 -31.48 28.93 -27.25
CA SER A 620 -32.30 30.15 -27.17
C SER A 620 -31.52 31.38 -27.66
N SER A 621 -32.22 32.48 -27.95
CA SER A 621 -31.59 33.70 -28.46
C SER A 621 -30.60 34.36 -27.50
N ASP A 622 -30.75 34.08 -26.21
CA ASP A 622 -29.98 34.63 -25.08
C ASP A 622 -29.05 33.58 -24.43
N ASP A 623 -28.73 32.51 -25.15
CA ASP A 623 -27.81 31.45 -24.73
C ASP A 623 -26.84 31.12 -25.89
N ARG A 624 -25.73 30.46 -25.57
CA ARG A 624 -24.76 30.00 -26.57
C ARG A 624 -24.03 28.74 -26.12
N VAL A 625 -23.60 27.93 -27.08
CA VAL A 625 -22.70 26.80 -26.83
C VAL A 625 -21.33 27.33 -26.44
N VAL A 626 -20.78 26.85 -25.32
CA VAL A 626 -19.46 27.23 -24.80
C VAL A 626 -18.44 26.12 -24.84
N SER A 627 -18.87 24.86 -24.76
CA SER A 627 -17.95 23.74 -24.78
C SER A 627 -18.52 22.55 -25.52
N ILE A 628 -17.59 21.75 -26.04
CA ILE A 628 -17.83 20.51 -26.73
C ILE A 628 -16.89 19.46 -26.15
N SER A 629 -17.47 18.33 -25.76
CA SER A 629 -16.73 17.19 -25.24
C SER A 629 -17.17 15.90 -25.91
N VAL A 630 -16.25 14.97 -26.03
CA VAL A 630 -16.47 13.69 -26.72
C VAL A 630 -16.45 12.58 -25.69
N ILE A 631 -17.46 11.73 -25.76
CA ILE A 631 -17.52 10.46 -25.05
C ILE A 631 -17.08 9.41 -26.08
N GLY A 632 -15.93 8.79 -25.84
CA GLY A 632 -15.45 7.70 -26.69
C GLY A 632 -16.49 6.59 -26.76
N GLY A 633 -16.81 6.13 -27.97
CA GLY A 633 -17.58 4.89 -28.14
C GLY A 633 -16.74 3.74 -27.61
N ASP A 634 -17.33 2.94 -26.72
CA ASP A 634 -16.73 1.69 -26.23
C ASP A 634 -16.48 0.69 -27.38
#